data_AF-A0A1H1BZN2-F1
#
_entry.id   AF-A0A1H1BZN2-F1
#
_cell.length_a   1.000
_cell.length_b   1.000
_cell.length_c   1.000
_cell.angle_alpha   90.00
_cell.angle_beta   90.00
_cell.angle_gamma   90.00
#
_symmetry.space_group_name_H-M   'P 1'
#
loop_
_entity.id
_entity.type
_entity.pdbx_description
1 polymer ?
#
loop_
_entity_poly.entity_id
_entity_poly.type
_entity_poly.pdbx_seq_one_letter_code
_entity_poly.pdbx_strand_id
1 'polypeptide(L)'
;MFFNDPYNINGYQYVNNPYYMQPRGPYNRYYYDYYNRQQPIRGQATWTEGGQETKCGIPWSQNRYMTAAVGKNSPYECRQTIKVRNPQTGRELLLTVVDEVSGYPQNKINLHRRAFEALGANTAQGVIDVEIIANPELEQQKWGKYLLELTQLAYPDYNIREYNFIRETQVSPTQTQETYEYTLQSQQERIKVRGNVVYNPNTDRIVSFDISEV
;
A
#
# COMPACT_ATOMS: atom_id res chain seq x y z
N MET A 1 -28.09 -78.60 39.57
CA MET A 1 -28.98 -78.33 38.44
C MET A 1 -28.89 -76.83 38.14
N PHE A 2 -28.37 -76.47 36.95
CA PHE A 2 -28.64 -75.30 36.07
C PHE A 2 -29.22 -73.99 36.67
N PHE A 3 -28.86 -72.74 36.31
CA PHE A 3 -27.98 -72.11 35.31
C PHE A 3 -27.90 -70.58 35.63
N ASN A 4 -26.86 -69.91 35.11
CA ASN A 4 -26.72 -68.49 34.69
C ASN A 4 -26.20 -67.37 35.64
N ASP A 5 -24.92 -67.07 35.40
CA ASP A 5 -24.04 -65.90 35.59
C ASP A 5 -24.52 -64.59 34.86
N PRO A 6 -23.84 -63.42 34.94
CA PRO A 6 -23.38 -62.66 36.11
C PRO A 6 -23.62 -61.12 35.96
N TYR A 7 -23.59 -60.33 37.04
CA TYR A 7 -23.29 -58.88 36.93
C TYR A 7 -22.19 -58.46 37.90
N ASN A 8 -21.28 -57.68 37.34
CA ASN A 8 -19.87 -57.62 37.65
C ASN A 8 -19.54 -56.62 38.76
N ILE A 9 -18.42 -56.94 39.38
CA ILE A 9 -17.80 -56.42 40.59
C ILE A 9 -16.88 -55.22 40.26
N ASN A 10 -16.88 -54.25 41.19
CA ASN A 10 -15.80 -53.32 41.56
C ASN A 10 -15.02 -52.51 40.51
N GLY A 11 -14.76 -51.27 40.93
CA GLY A 11 -13.37 -50.91 41.23
C GLY A 11 -12.76 -49.90 40.29
N TYR A 12 -12.80 -48.64 40.70
CA TYR A 12 -11.97 -47.57 40.15
C TYR A 12 -10.49 -47.95 40.25
N GLN A 13 -9.89 -48.27 39.11
CA GLN A 13 -8.44 -48.35 38.93
C GLN A 13 -7.99 -47.22 38.01
N TYR A 14 -7.16 -46.34 38.57
CA TYR A 14 -6.33 -45.39 37.85
C TYR A 14 -5.40 -46.15 36.90
N VAL A 15 -5.56 -45.95 35.59
CA VAL A 15 -4.62 -46.45 34.59
C VAL A 15 -3.91 -45.26 33.93
N ASN A 16 -2.62 -45.24 34.23
CA ASN A 16 -1.52 -44.53 33.59
C ASN A 16 -1.59 -44.66 32.06
N ASN A 17 -1.49 -43.55 31.30
CA ASN A 17 -1.25 -43.63 29.85
C ASN A 17 -0.17 -42.61 29.44
N PRO A 18 0.96 -43.05 28.85
CA PRO A 18 2.12 -42.21 28.59
C PRO A 18 2.00 -41.45 27.26
N TYR A 19 2.39 -40.17 27.31
CA TYR A 19 2.92 -39.32 26.24
C TYR A 19 2.76 -39.80 24.79
N TYR A 20 1.73 -39.30 24.11
CA TYR A 20 1.79 -39.08 22.67
C TYR A 20 2.56 -37.79 22.38
N MET A 21 3.84 -37.95 22.02
CA MET A 21 4.62 -36.91 21.32
C MET A 21 3.98 -36.65 19.95
N GLN A 22 3.36 -35.48 19.78
CA GLN A 22 3.10 -34.97 18.44
C GLN A 22 4.39 -34.41 17.82
N PRO A 23 4.66 -34.67 16.53
CA PRO A 23 5.80 -34.10 15.82
C PRO A 23 5.68 -32.57 15.83
N ARG A 24 6.68 -31.90 16.44
CA ARG A 24 6.92 -30.48 16.25
C ARG A 24 7.27 -30.24 14.78
N GLY A 25 6.26 -29.96 13.97
CA GLY A 25 6.47 -29.26 12.71
C GLY A 25 7.13 -27.92 13.00
N PRO A 26 8.09 -27.47 12.18
CA PRO A 26 8.71 -26.16 12.38
C PRO A 26 7.64 -25.11 12.13
N TYR A 27 7.04 -24.60 13.21
CA TYR A 27 6.27 -23.37 13.18
C TYR A 27 7.23 -22.26 12.76
N ASN A 28 7.19 -21.96 11.47
CA ASN A 28 7.85 -20.86 10.82
C ASN A 28 7.23 -19.58 11.38
N ARG A 29 7.69 -19.17 12.57
CA ARG A 29 7.26 -17.96 13.28
C ARG A 29 8.29 -16.86 13.04
N TYR A 30 8.46 -16.51 11.77
CA TYR A 30 8.98 -15.22 11.35
C TYR A 30 7.86 -14.48 10.62
N TYR A 31 6.76 -14.23 11.34
CA TYR A 31 5.87 -13.13 10.97
C TYR A 31 6.53 -11.88 11.57
N TYR A 32 7.45 -11.29 10.81
CA TYR A 32 8.02 -10.00 11.13
C TYR A 32 6.88 -8.98 11.17
N ASP A 33 6.63 -8.44 12.37
CA ASP A 33 5.92 -7.19 12.59
C ASP A 33 6.61 -6.08 11.79
N TYR A 34 6.17 -5.88 10.55
CA TYR A 34 6.62 -4.80 9.66
C TYR A 34 5.62 -3.64 9.67
N TYR A 35 4.90 -3.43 10.78
CA TYR A 35 3.87 -2.38 10.91
C TYR A 35 4.43 -1.15 11.63
N ASN A 36 5.37 -0.45 10.99
CA ASN A 36 5.61 0.95 11.33
C ASN A 36 4.54 1.80 10.64
N ARG A 37 3.33 1.82 11.21
CA ARG A 37 2.26 2.75 10.81
C ARG A 37 2.81 4.17 10.90
N GLN A 38 3.15 4.75 9.75
CA GLN A 38 3.63 6.12 9.68
C GLN A 38 2.54 7.04 10.25
N GLN A 39 2.92 7.87 11.22
CA GLN A 39 1.98 8.76 11.91
C GLN A 39 1.43 9.81 10.93
N PRO A 40 0.11 9.99 10.83
CA PRO A 40 -0.47 11.01 9.95
C PRO A 40 -0.08 12.42 10.41
N ILE A 41 0.40 13.23 9.47
CA ILE A 41 0.72 14.65 9.70
C ILE A 41 -0.51 15.49 9.37
N ARG A 42 -0.98 16.30 10.32
CA ARG A 42 -2.10 17.22 10.08
C ARG A 42 -1.66 18.43 9.26
N GLY A 43 -2.49 18.80 8.31
CA GLY A 43 -2.19 19.85 7.34
C GLY A 43 -3.44 20.45 6.70
N GLN A 44 -3.20 21.22 5.66
CA GLN A 44 -4.26 21.85 4.87
C GLN A 44 -4.10 21.52 3.39
N ALA A 45 -5.22 21.29 2.72
CA ALA A 45 -5.27 21.12 1.28
C ALA A 45 -6.03 22.28 0.64
N THR A 46 -5.48 22.84 -0.43
CA THR A 46 -6.18 23.71 -1.38
C THR A 46 -6.35 22.99 -2.71
N TRP A 47 -6.89 23.66 -3.73
CA TRP A 47 -7.00 23.08 -5.07
C TRP A 47 -6.55 24.02 -6.19
N THR A 48 -6.21 23.41 -7.32
CA THR A 48 -5.87 24.06 -8.59
C THR A 48 -6.41 23.26 -9.78
N GLU A 49 -6.61 23.92 -10.92
CA GLU A 49 -6.87 23.24 -12.21
C GLU A 49 -5.61 22.62 -12.83
N GLY A 50 -4.46 22.82 -12.18
CA GLY A 50 -3.16 22.46 -12.71
C GLY A 50 -2.58 23.53 -13.64
N GLY A 51 -1.38 23.27 -14.14
CA GLY A 51 -0.62 24.15 -15.04
C GLY A 51 0.21 23.34 -16.04
N GLN A 52 0.82 24.03 -17.01
CA GLN A 52 1.52 23.36 -18.12
C GLN A 52 2.91 22.81 -17.75
N GLU A 53 3.58 23.41 -16.77
CA GLU A 53 4.89 22.94 -16.31
C GLU A 53 4.89 22.77 -14.80
N THR A 54 5.37 21.61 -14.37
CA THR A 54 5.59 21.31 -12.96
C THR A 54 7.09 21.17 -12.71
N LYS A 55 7.55 21.52 -11.51
CA LYS A 55 8.97 21.41 -11.17
C LYS A 55 9.50 19.98 -11.17
N CYS A 56 8.62 18.99 -10.99
CA CYS A 56 9.01 17.58 -11.04
C CYS A 56 9.05 17.02 -12.47
N GLY A 57 8.62 17.78 -13.48
CA GLY A 57 8.51 17.31 -14.87
C GLY A 57 7.42 16.26 -15.08
N ILE A 58 6.38 16.28 -14.24
CA ILE A 58 5.25 15.31 -14.28
C ILE A 58 3.96 16.10 -14.46
N PRO A 59 3.12 15.77 -15.45
CA PRO A 59 1.90 16.53 -15.69
C PRO A 59 0.88 16.32 -14.57
N TRP A 60 0.05 17.34 -14.33
CA TRP A 60 -1.07 17.24 -13.39
C TRP A 60 -2.09 16.15 -13.73
N SER A 61 -2.18 15.76 -15.01
CA SER A 61 -3.04 14.67 -15.48
C SER A 61 -2.54 13.27 -15.12
N GLN A 62 -1.32 13.16 -14.58
CA GLN A 62 -0.77 11.89 -14.09
C GLN A 62 -1.75 11.24 -13.11
N ASN A 63 -1.78 9.90 -13.09
CA ASN A 63 -2.60 9.14 -12.16
C ASN A 63 -4.08 9.58 -12.14
N ARG A 64 -4.67 9.83 -13.34
CA ARG A 64 -6.05 10.34 -13.48
C ARG A 64 -6.32 11.59 -12.64
N TYR A 65 -5.35 12.50 -12.59
CA TYR A 65 -5.42 13.75 -11.82
C TYR A 65 -5.40 13.57 -10.30
N MET A 66 -4.95 12.41 -9.80
CA MET A 66 -4.67 12.18 -8.39
C MET A 66 -3.25 12.68 -8.07
N THR A 67 -3.09 13.99 -8.17
CA THR A 67 -1.81 14.69 -8.10
C THR A 67 -1.87 15.85 -7.13
N ALA A 68 -0.72 16.18 -6.55
CA ALA A 68 -0.57 17.28 -5.61
C ALA A 68 0.73 18.05 -5.83
N ALA A 69 0.71 19.33 -5.50
CA ALA A 69 1.90 20.13 -5.26
C ALA A 69 2.12 20.32 -3.76
N VAL A 70 3.37 20.39 -3.35
CA VAL A 70 3.77 20.53 -1.94
C VAL A 70 4.60 21.79 -1.73
N GLY A 71 4.77 22.24 -0.49
CA GLY A 71 5.69 23.36 -0.22
C GLY A 71 7.14 22.99 -0.52
N LYS A 72 7.96 23.96 -0.93
CA LYS A 72 9.41 23.74 -1.18
C LYS A 72 10.16 23.15 0.04
N ASN A 73 9.72 23.48 1.25
CA ASN A 73 10.28 22.97 2.50
C ASN A 73 9.46 21.79 3.07
N SER A 74 8.56 21.20 2.27
CA SER A 74 7.81 20.02 2.70
C SER A 74 8.73 18.81 2.85
N PRO A 75 8.40 17.83 3.71
CA PRO A 75 9.12 16.57 3.77
C PRO A 75 8.78 15.64 2.60
N TYR A 76 7.90 16.07 1.68
CA TYR A 76 7.44 15.28 0.55
C TYR A 76 8.21 15.67 -0.71
N GLU A 77 8.63 14.66 -1.47
CA GLU A 77 9.50 14.83 -2.64
C GLU A 77 8.76 14.60 -3.95
N CYS A 78 9.29 15.14 -5.04
CA CYS A 78 8.83 14.84 -6.39
C CYS A 78 8.71 13.31 -6.63
N ARG A 79 7.63 12.88 -7.30
CA ARG A 79 7.29 11.46 -7.60
C ARG A 79 6.86 10.65 -6.39
N GLN A 80 6.97 11.16 -5.18
CA GLN A 80 6.52 10.45 -4.00
C GLN A 80 4.99 10.26 -4.05
N THR A 81 4.55 9.08 -3.64
CA THR A 81 3.12 8.84 -3.37
C THR A 81 2.83 9.15 -1.91
N ILE A 82 1.84 10.00 -1.67
CA ILE A 82 1.33 10.34 -0.35
C ILE A 82 -0.12 9.90 -0.23
N LYS A 83 -0.53 9.45 0.95
CA LYS A 83 -1.93 9.23 1.27
C LYS A 83 -2.48 10.47 1.95
N VAL A 84 -3.60 10.97 1.46
CA VAL A 84 -4.28 12.12 2.02
C VAL A 84 -5.68 11.69 2.46
N ARG A 85 -6.03 12.00 3.70
CA ARG A 85 -7.36 11.77 4.28
C ARG A 85 -8.03 13.08 4.60
N ASN A 86 -9.31 13.20 4.24
CA ASN A 86 -10.18 14.23 4.78
C ASN A 86 -10.88 13.68 6.04
N PRO A 87 -10.56 14.18 7.25
CA PRO A 87 -11.14 13.66 8.49
C PRO A 87 -12.66 13.95 8.61
N GLN A 88 -13.17 14.97 7.92
CA GLN A 88 -14.60 15.32 7.96
C GLN A 88 -15.47 14.33 7.17
N THR A 89 -14.96 13.84 6.04
CA THR A 89 -15.68 12.91 5.17
C THR A 89 -15.24 11.46 5.35
N GLY A 90 -14.09 11.23 6.00
CA GLY A 90 -13.45 9.92 6.11
C GLY A 90 -12.82 9.41 4.82
N ARG A 91 -12.89 10.17 3.72
CA ARG A 91 -12.34 9.76 2.42
C ARG A 91 -10.83 9.88 2.40
N GLU A 92 -10.20 8.94 1.71
CA GLU A 92 -8.76 8.84 1.57
C GLU A 92 -8.38 8.66 0.10
N LEU A 93 -7.28 9.25 -0.32
CA LEU A 93 -6.74 9.11 -1.68
C LEU A 93 -5.22 8.95 -1.65
N LEU A 94 -4.71 8.24 -2.64
CA LEU A 94 -3.29 8.16 -2.94
C LEU A 94 -2.98 9.15 -4.04
N LEU A 95 -2.04 10.06 -3.78
CA LEU A 95 -1.70 11.16 -4.66
C LEU A 95 -0.21 11.12 -4.99
N THR A 96 0.14 11.43 -6.23
CA THR A 96 1.53 11.62 -6.64
C THR A 96 1.92 13.08 -6.49
N VAL A 97 3.06 13.34 -5.85
CA VAL A 97 3.63 14.69 -5.78
C VAL A 97 4.25 15.04 -7.13
N VAL A 98 3.70 16.05 -7.79
CA VAL A 98 4.08 16.45 -9.15
C VAL A 98 4.70 17.84 -9.22
N ASP A 99 4.56 18.69 -8.20
CA ASP A 99 5.05 20.06 -8.25
C ASP A 99 5.42 20.61 -6.86
N GLU A 100 6.14 21.73 -6.83
CA GLU A 100 6.48 22.44 -5.59
C GLU A 100 6.04 23.92 -5.64
N VAL A 101 5.32 24.37 -4.62
CA VAL A 101 4.86 25.76 -4.52
C VAL A 101 5.76 26.54 -3.56
N SER A 102 6.26 27.69 -4.03
CA SER A 102 7.02 28.62 -3.18
C SER A 102 6.10 29.30 -2.16
N GLY A 103 6.55 29.44 -0.92
CA GLY A 103 5.78 30.10 0.14
C GLY A 103 4.68 29.24 0.77
N TYR A 104 4.46 27.99 0.31
CA TYR A 104 3.57 27.06 1.00
C TYR A 104 4.21 26.56 2.31
N PRO A 105 3.45 26.53 3.42
CA PRO A 105 3.86 25.85 4.65
C PRO A 105 4.21 24.37 4.42
N GLN A 106 5.03 23.82 5.31
CA GLN A 106 5.52 22.44 5.24
C GLN A 106 4.40 21.38 5.15
N ASN A 107 3.27 21.64 5.83
CA ASN A 107 2.10 20.75 5.89
C ASN A 107 0.91 21.28 5.07
N LYS A 108 1.16 22.14 4.07
CA LYS A 108 0.14 22.58 3.13
C LYS A 108 0.40 21.98 1.76
N ILE A 109 -0.64 21.41 1.16
CA ILE A 109 -0.59 20.82 -0.18
C ILE A 109 -1.63 21.47 -1.08
N ASN A 110 -1.35 21.51 -2.38
CA ASN A 110 -2.27 22.00 -3.40
C ASN A 110 -2.68 20.83 -4.28
N LEU A 111 -3.94 20.41 -4.18
CA LEU A 111 -4.45 19.26 -4.90
C LEU A 111 -4.90 19.66 -6.30
N HIS A 112 -4.87 18.72 -7.24
CA HIS A 112 -5.69 18.90 -8.43
C HIS A 112 -7.17 18.95 -8.04
N ARG A 113 -7.98 19.75 -8.74
CA ARG A 113 -9.42 19.90 -8.49
C ARG A 113 -10.15 18.56 -8.32
N ARG A 114 -9.91 17.62 -9.24
CA ARG A 114 -10.50 16.27 -9.18
C ARG A 114 -10.13 15.49 -7.92
N ALA A 115 -8.89 15.60 -7.46
CA ALA A 115 -8.46 14.96 -6.21
C ALA A 115 -9.14 15.61 -5.00
N PHE A 116 -9.26 16.95 -4.99
CA PHE A 116 -9.96 17.70 -3.95
C PHE A 116 -11.43 17.29 -3.84
N GLU A 117 -12.14 17.24 -4.97
CA GLU A 117 -13.52 16.77 -5.05
C GLU A 117 -13.65 15.29 -4.66
N ALA A 118 -12.70 14.44 -5.06
CA ALA A 118 -12.69 13.02 -4.71
C ALA A 118 -12.52 12.76 -3.20
N LEU A 119 -11.83 13.65 -2.46
CA LEU A 119 -11.81 13.69 -0.99
C LEU A 119 -13.16 14.11 -0.36
N GLY A 120 -14.17 14.39 -1.20
CA GLY A 120 -15.50 14.81 -0.77
C GLY A 120 -15.58 16.27 -0.36
N ALA A 121 -14.60 17.09 -0.74
CA ALA A 121 -14.59 18.51 -0.43
C ALA A 121 -15.35 19.31 -1.50
N ASN A 122 -15.95 20.43 -1.07
CA ASN A 122 -16.60 21.38 -1.97
C ASN A 122 -15.57 22.43 -2.39
N THR A 123 -15.36 22.61 -3.70
CA THR A 123 -14.39 23.57 -4.24
C THR A 123 -14.63 25.01 -3.78
N ALA A 124 -15.87 25.37 -3.44
CA ALA A 124 -16.23 26.68 -2.87
C ALA A 124 -15.62 26.93 -1.47
N GLN A 125 -15.23 25.88 -0.74
CA GLN A 125 -14.55 26.02 0.55
C GLN A 125 -13.11 26.55 0.38
N GLY A 126 -12.48 26.28 -0.77
CA GLY A 126 -11.13 26.72 -1.13
C GLY A 126 -10.00 26.04 -0.36
N VAL A 127 -10.19 25.75 0.93
CA VAL A 127 -9.23 25.09 1.83
C VAL A 127 -9.96 24.08 2.70
N ILE A 128 -9.36 22.91 2.94
CA ILE A 128 -9.82 21.90 3.89
C ILE A 128 -8.68 21.42 4.78
N ASP A 129 -9.00 20.95 5.97
CA ASP A 129 -8.05 20.24 6.82
C ASP A 129 -7.87 18.79 6.32
N VAL A 130 -6.64 18.29 6.39
CA VAL A 130 -6.29 16.93 5.94
C VAL A 130 -5.29 16.27 6.87
N GLU A 131 -5.23 14.94 6.80
CA GLU A 131 -4.15 14.13 7.35
C GLU A 131 -3.31 13.56 6.20
N ILE A 132 -2.00 13.72 6.26
CA ILE A 132 -1.06 13.32 5.22
C ILE A 132 -0.14 12.25 5.78
N ILE A 133 -0.14 11.09 5.14
CA ILE A 133 0.74 9.97 5.45
C ILE A 133 1.72 9.85 4.29
N ALA A 134 3.00 10.07 4.56
CA ALA A 134 4.06 9.79 3.59
C ALA A 134 4.09 8.28 3.31
N ASN A 135 4.56 7.89 2.12
CA ASN A 135 4.88 6.50 1.78
C ASN A 135 3.84 5.48 2.33
N PRO A 136 2.56 5.64 1.99
CA PRO A 136 1.51 4.82 2.57
C PRO A 136 1.78 3.35 2.31
N GLU A 137 1.60 2.52 3.34
CA GLU A 137 1.82 1.08 3.25
C GLU A 137 0.99 0.48 2.12
N LEU A 138 1.60 -0.52 1.46
CA LEU A 138 1.13 -1.21 0.26
C LEU A 138 -0.30 -1.76 0.27
N GLU A 139 -0.94 -1.84 1.44
CA GLU A 139 -2.30 -2.40 1.59
C GLU A 139 -3.36 -1.64 0.78
N GLN A 140 -3.12 -0.38 0.38
CA GLN A 140 -4.08 0.38 -0.42
C GLN A 140 -3.97 0.18 -1.95
N GLN A 141 -2.88 -0.42 -2.44
CA GLN A 141 -2.66 -0.65 -3.87
C GLN A 141 -2.66 -2.16 -4.14
N LYS A 142 -3.85 -2.72 -4.43
CA LYS A 142 -4.09 -4.18 -4.62
C LYS A 142 -3.00 -4.85 -5.46
N TRP A 143 -2.66 -4.26 -6.61
CA TRP A 143 -1.67 -4.83 -7.51
C TRP A 143 -0.24 -4.50 -7.14
N GLY A 144 -0.02 -3.36 -6.48
CA GLY A 144 1.23 -3.05 -5.81
C GLY A 144 1.66 -4.14 -4.84
N LYS A 145 0.74 -4.60 -3.98
CA LYS A 145 1.03 -5.65 -2.99
C LYS A 145 1.35 -6.97 -3.64
N TYR A 146 0.54 -7.34 -4.63
CA TYR A 146 0.76 -8.55 -5.41
C TYR A 146 2.16 -8.56 -6.05
N LEU A 147 2.53 -7.46 -6.73
CA LEU A 147 3.85 -7.35 -7.37
C LEU A 147 5.00 -7.27 -6.37
N LEU A 148 4.79 -6.66 -5.20
CA LEU A 148 5.79 -6.65 -4.13
C LEU A 148 6.08 -8.06 -3.64
N GLU A 149 5.04 -8.86 -3.36
CA GLU A 149 5.21 -10.25 -2.91
C GLU A 149 5.99 -11.07 -3.93
N LEU A 150 5.69 -10.91 -5.22
CA LEU A 150 6.45 -11.54 -6.30
C LEU A 150 7.89 -11.04 -6.38
N THR A 151 8.12 -9.75 -6.15
CA THR A 151 9.47 -9.17 -6.13
C THR A 151 10.27 -9.73 -4.94
N GLN A 152 9.68 -9.86 -3.76
CA GLN A 152 10.33 -10.48 -2.59
C GLN A 152 10.72 -11.94 -2.86
N LEU A 153 9.88 -12.69 -3.58
CA LEU A 153 10.20 -14.06 -3.97
C LEU A 153 11.35 -14.13 -4.99
N ALA A 154 11.43 -13.15 -5.89
CA ALA A 154 12.52 -13.06 -6.87
C ALA A 154 13.84 -12.56 -6.28
N TYR A 155 13.79 -11.74 -5.22
CA TYR A 155 14.94 -11.12 -4.55
C TYR A 155 14.96 -11.41 -3.04
N PRO A 156 15.12 -12.68 -2.61
CA PRO A 156 14.95 -13.08 -1.22
C PRO A 156 15.97 -12.47 -0.24
N ASP A 157 17.16 -12.09 -0.72
CA ASP A 157 18.23 -11.51 0.11
C ASP A 157 18.16 -9.98 0.24
N TYR A 158 17.14 -9.36 -0.33
CA TYR A 158 16.96 -7.90 -0.32
C TYR A 158 15.77 -7.50 0.55
N ASN A 159 15.95 -6.40 1.29
CA ASN A 159 14.86 -5.75 2.01
C ASN A 159 14.26 -4.64 1.14
N ILE A 160 12.95 -4.53 1.07
CA ILE A 160 12.31 -3.36 0.46
C ILE A 160 12.46 -2.15 1.37
N ARG A 161 12.97 -1.06 0.80
CA ARG A 161 13.16 0.23 1.47
C ARG A 161 12.15 1.27 1.05
N GLU A 162 11.87 1.35 -0.24
CA GLU A 162 10.95 2.33 -0.79
C GLU A 162 10.03 1.64 -1.81
N TYR A 163 8.85 2.22 -1.95
CA TYR A 163 7.81 1.77 -2.85
C TYR A 163 7.13 2.99 -3.45
N ASN A 164 7.05 3.03 -4.77
CA ASN A 164 6.50 4.14 -5.50
C ASN A 164 5.55 3.63 -6.57
N PHE A 165 4.29 4.07 -6.50
CA PHE A 165 3.42 4.00 -7.68
C PHE A 165 3.91 5.02 -8.71
N ILE A 166 4.22 4.53 -9.90
CA ILE A 166 4.76 5.36 -10.97
C ILE A 166 3.64 5.90 -11.84
N ARG A 167 2.73 5.03 -12.30
CA ARG A 167 1.64 5.41 -13.18
C ARG A 167 0.55 4.35 -13.26
N GLU A 168 -0.61 4.82 -13.68
CA GLU A 168 -1.69 3.98 -14.20
C GLU A 168 -2.12 4.53 -15.56
N THR A 169 -2.27 3.63 -16.53
CA THR A 169 -2.66 3.95 -17.90
C THR A 169 -3.80 3.05 -18.32
N GLN A 170 -4.89 3.63 -18.83
CA GLN A 170 -5.93 2.85 -19.50
C GLN A 170 -5.45 2.46 -20.90
N VAL A 171 -5.14 1.18 -21.10
CA VAL A 171 -4.68 0.62 -22.39
C VAL A 171 -5.88 0.41 -23.31
N SER A 172 -7.02 -0.02 -22.74
CA SER A 172 -8.30 -0.17 -23.43
C SER A 172 -9.45 -0.12 -22.42
N PRO A 173 -10.73 -0.11 -22.85
CA PRO A 173 -11.87 -0.19 -21.93
C PRO A 173 -11.86 -1.42 -21.00
N THR A 174 -11.12 -2.46 -21.36
CA THR A 174 -11.02 -3.72 -20.63
C THR A 174 -9.61 -3.99 -20.10
N GLN A 175 -8.67 -3.05 -20.22
CA GLN A 175 -7.29 -3.20 -19.75
C GLN A 175 -6.75 -1.91 -19.15
N THR A 176 -6.31 -2.02 -17.91
CA THR A 176 -5.57 -0.96 -17.19
C THR A 176 -4.20 -1.50 -16.86
N GLN A 177 -3.16 -0.71 -17.10
CA GLN A 177 -1.79 -1.01 -16.71
C GLN A 177 -1.41 -0.13 -15.53
N GLU A 178 -0.89 -0.73 -14.47
CA GLU A 178 -0.22 -0.03 -13.37
C GLU A 178 1.27 -0.35 -13.38
N THR A 179 2.09 0.65 -13.07
CA THR A 179 3.55 0.55 -12.95
C THR A 179 3.96 0.98 -11.56
N TYR A 180 4.84 0.19 -10.96
CA TYR A 180 5.39 0.38 -9.62
C TYR A 180 6.91 0.31 -9.65
N GLU A 181 7.57 1.02 -8.76
CA GLU A 181 9.02 0.96 -8.55
C GLU A 181 9.31 0.65 -7.08
N TYR A 182 10.18 -0.33 -6.84
CA TYR A 182 10.61 -0.79 -5.54
C TYR A 182 12.11 -0.51 -5.40
N THR A 183 12.51 0.17 -4.33
CA THR A 183 13.93 0.29 -3.96
C THR A 183 14.24 -0.85 -3.00
N LEU A 184 15.11 -1.77 -3.43
CA LEU A 184 15.55 -2.93 -2.68
C LEU A 184 16.97 -2.71 -2.14
N GLN A 185 17.26 -3.21 -0.95
CA GLN A 185 18.56 -3.07 -0.31
C GLN A 185 19.02 -4.38 0.33
N SER A 186 20.18 -4.86 -0.11
CA SER A 186 20.95 -5.91 0.55
C SER A 186 22.02 -5.29 1.46
N GLN A 187 22.88 -6.12 2.05
CA GLN A 187 24.05 -5.62 2.79
C GLN A 187 25.11 -5.00 1.86
N GLN A 188 25.06 -5.33 0.57
CA GLN A 188 26.12 -5.01 -0.38
C GLN A 188 25.72 -3.86 -1.32
N GLU A 189 24.43 -3.77 -1.65
CA GLU A 189 23.96 -2.80 -2.65
C GLU A 189 22.50 -2.40 -2.47
N ARG A 190 22.11 -1.37 -3.23
CA ARG A 190 20.74 -0.90 -3.36
C ARG A 190 20.38 -0.89 -4.84
N ILE A 191 19.32 -1.61 -5.20
CA ILE A 191 18.83 -1.73 -6.59
C ILE A 191 17.41 -1.18 -6.70
N LYS A 192 17.00 -0.85 -7.92
CA LYS A 192 15.63 -0.47 -8.24
C LYS A 192 15.01 -1.52 -9.13
N VAL A 193 13.80 -1.93 -8.78
CA VAL A 193 13.03 -2.90 -9.56
C VAL A 193 11.71 -2.27 -9.94
N ARG A 194 11.35 -2.38 -11.21
CA ARG A 194 10.07 -1.95 -11.75
C ARG A 194 9.16 -3.14 -11.94
N GLY A 195 7.94 -3.05 -11.42
CA GLY A 195 6.88 -4.01 -11.68
C GLY A 195 5.79 -3.38 -12.53
N ASN A 196 5.34 -4.06 -13.57
CA ASN A 196 4.14 -3.69 -14.33
C ASN A 196 3.08 -4.77 -14.17
N VAL A 197 1.82 -4.36 -14.13
CA VAL A 197 0.66 -5.25 -14.11
C VAL A 197 -0.41 -4.69 -15.04
N VAL A 198 -0.87 -5.52 -15.96
CA VAL A 198 -2.04 -5.24 -16.81
C VAL A 198 -3.19 -6.09 -16.29
N TYR A 199 -4.32 -5.46 -15.99
CA TYR A 199 -5.51 -6.13 -15.49
C TYR A 199 -6.79 -5.62 -16.15
N ASN A 200 -7.85 -6.43 -16.09
CA ASN A 200 -9.17 -6.00 -16.53
C ASN A 200 -9.91 -5.29 -15.39
N PRO A 201 -10.18 -3.97 -15.50
CA PRO A 201 -10.73 -3.18 -14.39
C PRO A 201 -12.19 -3.51 -14.06
N ASN A 202 -12.91 -4.24 -14.93
CA ASN A 202 -14.29 -4.65 -14.69
C ASN A 202 -14.39 -5.99 -13.93
N THR A 203 -13.31 -6.77 -13.92
CA THR A 203 -13.31 -8.14 -13.34
C THR A 203 -12.18 -8.36 -12.33
N ASP A 204 -11.28 -7.38 -12.17
CA ASP A 204 -10.07 -7.48 -11.38
C ASP A 204 -9.19 -8.70 -11.73
N ARG A 205 -9.16 -9.10 -13.01
CA ARG A 205 -8.32 -10.22 -13.45
C ARG A 205 -7.04 -9.71 -14.07
N ILE A 206 -5.90 -10.22 -13.59
CA ILE A 206 -4.60 -9.98 -14.22
C ILE A 206 -4.60 -10.59 -15.63
N VAL A 207 -4.19 -9.78 -16.59
CA VAL A 207 -3.93 -10.17 -17.98
C VAL A 207 -2.46 -10.53 -18.13
N SER A 208 -1.57 -9.69 -17.63
CA SER A 208 -0.12 -9.93 -17.62
C SER A 208 0.57 -9.14 -16.50
N PHE A 209 1.78 -9.55 -16.16
CA PHE A 209 2.66 -8.77 -15.30
C PHE A 209 4.12 -9.01 -15.68
N ASP A 210 4.99 -8.06 -15.35
CA ASP A 210 6.44 -8.18 -15.46
C ASP A 210 7.13 -7.51 -14.27
N ILE A 211 8.35 -7.97 -13.99
CA ILE A 211 9.24 -7.44 -12.96
C ILE A 211 10.64 -7.40 -13.57
N SER A 212 11.29 -6.25 -13.53
CA SER A 212 12.63 -6.05 -14.09
C SER A 212 13.42 -5.05 -13.27
N GLU A 213 14.71 -5.29 -13.09
CA GLU A 213 15.65 -4.28 -12.59
C GLU A 213 15.77 -3.10 -13.57
N VAL A 214 15.95 -1.87 -13.06
CA VAL A 214 15.98 -0.62 -13.85
C VAL A 214 17.09 0.34 -13.45
#